data_AF-A0A2G6TAT1-F1
#
_entry.id   AF-A0A2G6TAT1-F1
#
_cell.length_a   1.000
_cell.length_b   1.000
_cell.length_c   1.000
_cell.angle_alpha   90.00
_cell.angle_beta   90.00
_cell.angle_gamma   90.00
#
_symmetry.space_group_name_H-M   'P 1'
#
loop_
_entity.id
_entity.type
_entity.pdbx_description
1 polymer ?
#
loop_
_entity_poly.entity_id
_entity_poly.type
_entity_poly.pdbx_seq_one_letter_code
_entity_poly.pdbx_strand_id
1 'polypeptide(L)'
;MKVETKNAPYQLERIFKIRRIKNTIDLSESFSVVNKKASASFFDAEIYKVTFSAIIQTKLKTYDLFLSGNELICDEEIENLKKSLDIIIAGDGSQFEILDYKTDFTIQFDLENSSFLESDEVRNGLVVFKK
;
A
#
# COMPACT_ATOMS: atom_id res chain seq x y z
N MET A 1 31.80 -31.52 15.31
CA MET A 1 31.20 -30.84 14.13
C MET A 1 30.25 -29.77 14.64
N LYS A 2 30.50 -28.50 14.35
CA LYS A 2 29.51 -27.44 14.57
C LYS A 2 28.45 -27.59 13.50
N VAL A 3 27.20 -27.82 13.91
CA VAL A 3 26.06 -27.73 13.00
C VAL A 3 25.86 -26.25 12.72
N GLU A 4 26.37 -25.78 11.59
CA GLU A 4 25.92 -24.50 11.05
C GLU A 4 24.45 -24.67 10.69
N THR A 5 23.58 -24.02 11.44
CA THR A 5 22.18 -23.82 11.05
C THR A 5 22.16 -22.97 9.79
N LYS A 6 22.20 -23.61 8.62
CA LYS A 6 21.89 -22.96 7.35
C LYS A 6 20.44 -22.43 7.43
N ASN A 7 20.33 -21.13 7.17
CA ASN A 7 19.11 -20.35 6.97
C ASN A 7 18.37 -19.97 8.26
N ALA A 8 18.83 -18.90 8.92
CA ALA A 8 17.84 -17.95 9.41
C ALA A 8 16.96 -17.57 8.20
N PRO A 9 15.62 -17.61 8.31
CA PRO A 9 14.77 -17.24 7.19
C PRO A 9 15.17 -15.83 6.75
N TYR A 10 15.25 -15.59 5.45
CA TYR A 10 15.48 -14.26 4.90
C TYR A 10 14.55 -13.29 5.64
N GLN A 11 15.09 -12.48 6.54
CA GLN A 11 14.32 -11.48 7.24
C GLN A 11 14.07 -10.39 6.21
N LEU A 12 12.90 -10.48 5.59
CA LEU A 12 12.31 -9.42 4.82
C LEU A 12 11.42 -8.62 5.76
N GLU A 13 11.68 -7.33 5.86
CA GLU A 13 10.82 -6.37 6.54
C GLU A 13 10.59 -5.19 5.58
N ARG A 14 9.33 -4.87 5.30
CA ARG A 14 8.94 -3.66 4.58
C ARG A 14 8.72 -2.52 5.56
N ILE A 15 9.27 -1.36 5.24
CA ILE A 15 9.04 -0.13 6.00
C ILE A 15 8.27 0.82 5.09
N PHE A 16 6.98 0.95 5.37
CA PHE A 16 6.11 1.89 4.68
C PHE A 16 6.27 3.29 5.27
N LYS A 17 6.73 4.21 4.43
CA LYS A 17 6.64 5.65 4.69
C LYS A 17 5.54 6.24 3.82
N ILE A 18 4.33 6.12 4.32
CA ILE A 18 3.14 6.63 3.63
C ILE A 18 3.03 8.12 3.92
N ARG A 19 3.10 8.94 2.86
CA ARG A 19 2.76 10.35 2.93
C ARG A 19 1.47 10.58 2.18
N ARG A 20 0.54 11.26 2.84
CA ARG A 20 -0.62 11.81 2.15
C ARG A 20 -0.33 13.28 1.86
N ILE A 21 -0.58 13.68 0.62
CA ILE A 21 -0.44 15.08 0.17
C ILE A 21 -1.75 15.42 -0.52
N LYS A 22 -2.70 15.99 0.23
CA LYS A 22 -4.09 16.19 -0.23
C LYS A 22 -4.74 14.85 -0.62
N ASN A 23 -4.87 14.60 -1.92
CA ASN A 23 -5.47 13.41 -2.49
C ASN A 23 -4.43 12.40 -3.01
N THR A 24 -3.15 12.74 -2.93
CA THR A 24 -2.07 11.87 -3.39
C THR A 24 -1.54 11.04 -2.22
N ILE A 25 -1.32 9.76 -2.47
CA ILE A 25 -0.50 8.90 -1.62
C ILE A 25 0.88 8.78 -2.27
N ASP A 26 1.91 9.02 -1.47
CA ASP A 26 3.32 8.94 -1.85
C ASP A 26 4.05 7.93 -0.95
N LEU A 27 4.65 6.92 -1.58
CA LEU A 27 5.44 5.87 -0.95
C LEU A 27 6.92 5.93 -1.36
N SER A 28 7.36 6.96 -2.08
CA SER A 28 8.72 7.06 -2.66
C SER A 28 9.88 6.96 -1.65
N GLU A 29 9.61 7.17 -0.36
CA GLU A 29 10.61 7.00 0.72
C GLU A 29 10.46 5.68 1.51
N SER A 30 9.57 4.80 1.07
CA SER A 30 9.45 3.43 1.58
C SER A 30 10.64 2.60 1.12
N PHE A 31 10.99 1.59 1.91
CA PHE A 31 12.11 0.71 1.61
C PHE A 31 11.92 -0.64 2.28
N SER A 32 12.63 -1.64 1.79
CA SER A 32 12.67 -2.97 2.42
C SER A 32 14.05 -3.25 2.98
N VAL A 33 14.08 -4.00 4.07
CA VAL A 33 15.29 -4.54 4.67
C VAL A 33 15.37 -6.02 4.34
N VAL A 34 16.39 -6.40 3.57
CA VAL A 34 16.68 -7.80 3.23
C VAL A 34 18.06 -8.13 3.76
N ASN A 35 18.18 -9.16 4.61
CA ASN A 35 19.46 -9.59 5.19
C ASN A 35 20.23 -8.42 5.85
N LYS A 36 19.52 -7.58 6.62
CA LYS A 36 20.04 -6.38 7.31
C LYS A 36 20.52 -5.25 6.39
N LYS A 37 20.17 -5.27 5.10
CA LYS A 37 20.43 -4.20 4.15
C LYS A 37 19.12 -3.53 3.75
N ALA A 38 19.02 -2.23 4.01
CA ALA A 38 17.89 -1.41 3.57
C ALA A 38 18.10 -0.93 2.12
N SER A 39 17.07 -1.05 1.28
CA SER A 39 17.08 -0.45 -0.07
C SER A 39 15.66 -0.16 -0.56
N ALA A 40 15.48 0.98 -1.22
CA ALA A 40 14.27 1.28 -2.00
C ALA A 40 14.09 0.29 -3.15
N SER A 41 15.19 -0.11 -3.80
CA SER A 41 15.13 -1.08 -4.90
C SER A 41 14.63 -2.47 -4.49
N PHE A 42 14.71 -2.83 -3.20
CA PHE A 42 14.11 -4.06 -2.70
C PHE A 42 12.60 -3.91 -2.61
N PHE A 43 12.13 -2.77 -2.12
CA PHE A 43 10.71 -2.43 -2.08
C PHE A 43 10.09 -2.34 -3.48
N ASP A 44 10.79 -1.72 -4.44
CA ASP A 44 10.34 -1.62 -5.83
C ASP A 44 10.23 -2.97 -6.56
N ALA A 45 10.88 -4.01 -6.04
CA ALA A 45 10.83 -5.36 -6.57
C ALA A 45 9.76 -6.24 -5.88
N GLU A 46 9.08 -5.70 -4.86
CA GLU A 46 8.07 -6.41 -4.09
C GLU A 46 6.66 -6.03 -4.53
N ILE A 47 5.76 -7.01 -4.44
CA ILE A 47 4.33 -6.77 -4.57
C ILE A 47 3.77 -6.61 -3.15
N TYR A 48 3.01 -5.54 -2.93
CA TYR A 48 2.29 -5.31 -1.69
C TYR A 48 0.81 -5.07 -1.93
N LYS A 49 0.02 -5.43 -0.93
CA LYS A 49 -1.42 -5.25 -0.97
C LYS A 49 -1.84 -3.87 -0.46
N VAL A 50 -2.82 -3.29 -1.11
CA VAL A 50 -3.50 -2.06 -0.71
C VAL A 50 -5.01 -2.32 -0.71
N THR A 51 -5.62 -2.35 0.47
CA THR A 51 -7.05 -2.62 0.62
C THR A 51 -7.82 -1.31 0.73
N PHE A 52 -8.67 -1.05 -0.25
CA PHE A 52 -9.65 0.04 -0.22
C PHE A 52 -10.92 -0.44 0.46
N SER A 53 -11.52 0.36 1.32
CA SER A 53 -12.74 0.01 2.06
C SER A 53 -13.69 1.19 2.17
N ALA A 54 -14.97 0.98 1.85
CA ALA A 54 -16.01 2.00 1.96
C ALA A 54 -17.34 1.40 2.44
N ILE A 55 -18.19 2.21 3.07
CA ILE A 55 -19.55 1.81 3.45
C ILE A 55 -20.51 2.25 2.34
N ILE A 56 -21.02 1.29 1.56
CA ILE A 56 -21.93 1.54 0.44
C ILE A 56 -23.24 0.80 0.71
N GLN A 57 -24.36 1.54 0.72
CA GLN A 57 -25.68 1.00 1.03
C GLN A 57 -25.67 0.20 2.35
N THR A 58 -25.12 0.83 3.42
CA THR A 58 -24.96 0.27 4.77
C THR A 58 -24.12 -1.00 4.91
N LYS A 59 -23.44 -1.43 3.84
CA LYS A 59 -22.53 -2.59 3.85
C LYS A 59 -21.09 -2.14 3.65
N LEU A 60 -20.18 -2.73 4.43
CA LEU A 60 -18.75 -2.61 4.17
C LEU A 60 -18.43 -3.35 2.87
N LYS A 61 -17.86 -2.61 1.91
CA LYS A 61 -17.29 -3.17 0.69
C LYS A 61 -15.78 -2.92 0.69
N THR A 62 -15.04 -3.87 0.15
CA THR A 62 -13.59 -3.81 0.05
C THR A 62 -13.12 -4.14 -1.35
N TYR A 63 -11.97 -3.60 -1.75
CA TYR A 63 -11.28 -3.94 -2.99
C TYR A 63 -9.78 -3.98 -2.71
N ASP A 64 -9.13 -5.09 -3.06
CA ASP A 64 -7.70 -5.30 -2.84
C ASP A 64 -6.94 -5.01 -4.15
N LEU A 65 -6.00 -4.07 -4.09
CA LEU A 65 -5.04 -3.80 -5.16
C LEU A 65 -3.68 -4.40 -4.79
N PHE A 66 -3.03 -5.04 -5.75
CA PHE A 66 -1.67 -5.57 -5.59
C PHE A 66 -0.73 -4.73 -6.45
N LEU A 67 0.18 -4.01 -5.80
CA LEU A 67 1.01 -3.00 -6.44
C LEU A 67 2.49 -3.35 -6.31
N SER A 68 3.26 -3.04 -7.36
CA SER A 68 4.71 -2.94 -7.33
C SER A 68 5.11 -1.47 -7.43
N GLY A 69 6.13 -1.04 -6.69
CA GLY A 69 6.54 0.38 -6.66
C GLY A 69 6.86 0.97 -8.03
N ASN A 70 7.32 0.15 -8.97
CA ASN A 70 7.76 0.56 -10.31
C ASN A 70 6.73 0.31 -11.43
N GLU A 71 5.51 -0.14 -11.10
CA GLU A 71 4.50 -0.49 -12.10
C GLU A 71 3.30 0.46 -12.07
N LEU A 72 2.90 0.92 -13.26
CA LEU A 72 1.66 1.66 -13.46
C LEU A 72 0.47 0.79 -13.07
N ILE A 73 -0.51 1.39 -12.38
CA ILE A 73 -1.76 0.73 -12.10
C ILE A 73 -2.50 0.54 -13.42
N CYS A 74 -2.82 -0.68 -13.78
CA CYS A 74 -3.44 -0.96 -15.07
C CYS A 74 -4.90 -0.50 -15.12
N ASP A 75 -5.37 -0.18 -16.34
CA ASP A 75 -6.73 0.33 -16.56
C ASP A 75 -7.84 -0.61 -16.04
N GLU A 76 -7.59 -1.92 -16.09
CA GLU A 76 -8.54 -2.93 -15.58
C GLU A 76 -8.73 -2.80 -14.07
N GLU A 77 -7.64 -2.66 -13.31
CA GLU A 77 -7.66 -2.48 -11.86
C GLU A 77 -8.33 -1.15 -11.48
N ILE A 78 -8.06 -0.07 -12.21
CA ILE A 78 -8.71 1.24 -12.02
C ILE A 78 -10.22 1.13 -12.24
N GLU A 79 -10.64 0.48 -13.32
CA GLU A 79 -12.05 0.32 -13.67
C GLU A 79 -12.77 -0.61 -12.67
N ASN A 80 -12.10 -1.64 -12.17
CA ASN A 80 -12.66 -2.55 -11.15
C ASN A 80 -12.83 -1.86 -9.80
N LEU A 81 -11.86 -1.04 -9.37
CA LEU A 81 -11.98 -0.23 -8.15
C LEU A 81 -13.16 0.75 -8.26
N LYS A 82 -13.28 1.42 -9.42
CA LYS A 82 -14.39 2.33 -9.71
C LYS A 82 -15.74 1.60 -9.67
N LYS A 83 -15.88 0.44 -10.29
CA LYS A 83 -17.13 -0.36 -10.27
C LYS A 83 -17.47 -0.86 -8.88
N SER A 84 -16.48 -1.21 -8.08
CA SER A 84 -16.67 -1.84 -6.77
C SER A 84 -17.03 -0.82 -5.69
N LEU A 85 -16.32 0.32 -5.69
CA LEU A 85 -16.33 1.30 -4.60
C LEU A 85 -16.64 2.74 -5.03
N ASP A 86 -16.87 3.02 -6.33
CA ASP A 86 -17.02 4.37 -6.87
C ASP A 86 -15.81 5.27 -6.58
N ILE A 87 -14.59 4.71 -6.57
CA ILE A 87 -13.31 5.42 -6.37
C ILE A 87 -12.51 5.39 -7.67
N ILE A 88 -12.00 6.55 -8.10
CA ILE A 88 -11.16 6.70 -9.30
C ILE A 88 -9.77 7.12 -8.85
N ILE A 89 -8.75 6.39 -9.33
CA ILE A 89 -7.34 6.68 -9.04
C ILE A 89 -6.53 6.80 -10.33
N ALA A 90 -5.35 7.42 -10.24
CA ALA A 90 -4.35 7.42 -11.30
C ALA A 90 -2.93 7.42 -10.70
N GLY A 91 -1.98 6.76 -11.37
CA GLY A 91 -0.58 6.70 -10.96
C GLY A 91 0.01 5.30 -11.04
N ASP A 92 1.00 5.05 -10.20
CA ASP A 92 1.72 3.78 -10.05
C ASP A 92 1.73 3.30 -8.59
N GLY A 93 2.38 2.17 -8.33
CA GLY A 93 2.51 1.68 -6.97
C GLY A 93 3.22 2.66 -6.03
N SER A 94 4.28 3.32 -6.47
CA SER A 94 5.02 4.26 -5.61
C SER A 94 4.25 5.55 -5.31
N GLN A 95 3.38 5.99 -6.21
CA GLN A 95 2.60 7.21 -6.06
C GLN A 95 1.31 7.15 -6.87
N PHE A 96 0.18 7.37 -6.21
CA PHE A 96 -1.13 7.48 -6.87
C PHE A 96 -2.00 8.58 -6.27
N GLU A 97 -2.84 9.18 -7.11
CA GLU A 97 -3.80 10.23 -6.75
C GLU A 97 -5.23 9.68 -6.73
N ILE A 98 -5.99 10.05 -5.71
CA ILE A 98 -7.44 9.85 -5.66
C ILE A 98 -8.13 10.99 -6.44
N LEU A 99 -8.62 10.68 -7.63
CA LEU A 99 -9.21 11.66 -8.54
C LEU A 99 -10.67 11.99 -8.19
N ASP A 100 -11.45 10.97 -7.83
CA ASP A 100 -12.86 11.12 -7.43
C ASP A 100 -13.30 9.96 -6.54
N TYR A 101 -14.25 10.22 -5.65
CA TYR A 101 -14.89 9.23 -4.79
C TYR A 101 -16.24 9.73 -4.29
N LYS A 102 -17.23 8.83 -4.12
CA LYS A 102 -18.60 9.22 -3.71
C LYS A 102 -18.85 9.26 -2.21
N THR A 103 -18.15 8.46 -1.43
CA THR A 103 -18.34 8.30 0.02
C THR A 103 -17.01 8.21 0.73
N ASP A 104 -16.97 8.56 2.01
CA ASP A 104 -15.82 8.32 2.88
C ASP A 104 -15.31 6.88 2.72
N PHE A 105 -13.98 6.74 2.69
CA PHE A 105 -13.32 5.46 2.52
C PHE A 105 -11.98 5.44 3.25
N THR A 106 -11.42 4.25 3.38
CA THR A 106 -10.09 4.04 3.95
C THR A 106 -9.21 3.24 3.02
N ILE A 107 -7.91 3.48 3.11
CA ILE A 107 -6.87 2.68 2.46
C ILE A 107 -6.06 2.02 3.56
N GLN A 108 -5.94 0.70 3.53
CA GLN A 108 -5.08 -0.07 4.42
C GLN A 108 -3.92 -0.67 3.62
N PHE A 109 -2.70 -0.30 3.99
CA PHE A 109 -1.49 -0.90 3.45
C PHE A 109 -1.19 -2.24 4.12
N ASP A 110 -0.52 -3.11 3.37
CA ASP A 110 -0.19 -4.49 3.72
C ASP A 110 0.47 -4.60 5.10
N LEU A 111 -0.13 -5.38 6.00
CA LEU A 111 0.34 -5.57 7.38
C LEU A 111 1.38 -6.70 7.50
N GLU A 112 1.48 -7.59 6.52
CA GLU A 112 2.34 -8.76 6.63
C GLU A 112 3.81 -8.39 6.44
N ASN A 113 4.68 -8.70 7.41
CA ASN A 113 6.10 -8.32 7.38
C ASN A 113 6.32 -6.82 7.15
N SER A 114 5.39 -5.99 7.64
CA SER A 114 5.38 -4.55 7.40
C SER A 114 5.40 -3.76 8.70
N SER A 115 6.18 -2.70 8.68
CA SER A 115 6.26 -1.67 9.71
C SER A 115 5.88 -0.32 9.09
N PHE A 116 5.22 0.55 9.86
CA PHE A 116 4.72 1.83 9.38
C PHE A 116 5.35 2.99 10.14
N LEU A 117 5.71 4.04 9.41
CA LEU A 117 6.03 5.32 10.03
C LEU A 117 4.73 6.09 10.27
N GLU A 118 4.37 6.25 11.53
CA GLU A 118 3.15 6.96 11.95
C GLU A 118 3.22 8.45 11.61
N SER A 119 2.08 9.02 11.23
CA SER A 119 1.89 10.46 11.06
C SER A 119 0.46 10.85 11.41
N ASP A 120 0.16 12.15 11.44
CA ASP A 120 -1.20 12.64 11.72
C ASP A 120 -2.24 12.09 10.71
N GLU A 121 -1.81 11.77 9.49
CA GLU A 121 -2.68 11.28 8.41
C GLU A 121 -2.64 9.77 8.24
N VAL A 122 -1.69 9.08 8.88
CA VAL A 122 -1.45 7.64 8.71
C VAL A 122 -1.28 6.97 10.06
N ARG A 123 -2.15 6.01 10.36
CA ARG A 123 -2.07 5.23 11.60
C ARG A 123 -2.00 3.74 11.31
N ASN A 124 -0.90 3.08 11.63
CA ASN A 124 -0.68 1.66 11.37
C ASN A 124 -1.01 1.24 9.92
N GLY A 125 -0.53 2.04 8.96
CA GLY A 125 -0.79 1.83 7.53
C GLY A 125 -2.21 2.14 7.07
N LEU A 126 -3.08 2.66 7.95
CA LEU A 126 -4.43 3.08 7.62
C LEU A 126 -4.46 4.58 7.29
N VAL A 127 -5.06 4.92 6.15
CA VAL A 127 -5.30 6.29 5.69
C VAL A 127 -6.81 6.50 5.52
N VAL A 128 -7.34 7.63 5.98
CA VAL A 128 -8.78 7.93 5.93
C VAL A 128 -9.06 9.09 4.98
N PHE A 129 -9.95 8.88 4.02
CA PHE A 129 -10.45 9.90 3.11
C PHE A 129 -11.90 10.25 3.47
N LYS A 130 -12.16 11.55 3.67
CA LYS A 130 -13.47 12.08 4.05
C LYS A 130 -13.93 13.07 2.99
N LYS A 131 -15.17 12.92 2.55
CA LYS A 131 -15.80 13.80 1.57
C LYS A 131 -16.36 15.07 2.22
#